data_AF-A0AAX2GA31-F1
#
_entry.id   AF-A0AAX2GA31-F1
#
_cell.length_a   1.000
_cell.length_b   1.000
_cell.length_c   1.000
_cell.angle_alpha   90.00
_cell.angle_beta   90.00
_cell.angle_gamma   90.00
#
_symmetry.space_group_name_H-M   'P 1'
#
loop_
_entity.id
_entity.type
_entity.pdbx_description
1 polymer ?
#
loop_
_entity_poly.entity_id
_entity_poly.type
_entity_poly.pdbx_seq_one_letter_code
_entity_poly.pdbx_strand_id
1 'polypeptide(L)'
;MIIWSGWGFLVAIIVIINTLLGKAIFGSITGDATYFQDHSWPMAVMFIISGVMSWYLGKYINKPDGKVYIDAETGEKVMFNKKHSLFFIKMEYWGPILGVIAIVTLITR
;
A
#
# COMPACT_ATOMS: atom_id res chain seq x y z
N MET A 1 19.74 2.91 8.48
CA MET A 1 18.38 2.55 8.92
C MET A 1 17.50 2.56 7.69
N ILE A 2 17.03 1.40 7.21
CA ILE A 2 16.19 1.33 6.00
C ILE A 2 14.74 1.56 6.43
N ILE A 3 14.02 2.41 5.71
CA ILE A 3 12.66 2.86 6.06
C ILE A 3 11.58 1.79 5.78
N TRP A 4 11.97 0.63 5.24
CA TRP A 4 11.08 -0.50 4.92
C TRP A 4 11.67 -1.83 5.40
N SER A 5 10.80 -2.82 5.57
CA SER A 5 11.13 -4.21 5.91
C SER A 5 10.43 -5.17 4.94
N GLY A 6 11.17 -6.16 4.42
CA GLY A 6 10.71 -7.16 3.46
C GLY A 6 9.96 -6.52 2.27
N TRP A 7 8.72 -6.96 2.04
CA TRP A 7 7.88 -6.50 0.92
C TRP A 7 7.16 -5.16 1.16
N GLY A 8 7.49 -4.40 2.20
CA GLY A 8 6.83 -3.12 2.47
C GLY A 8 6.93 -2.10 1.33
N PHE A 9 8.03 -2.12 0.58
CA PHE A 9 8.23 -1.23 -0.58
C PHE A 9 7.16 -1.41 -1.69
N LEU A 10 6.46 -2.54 -1.72
CA LEU A 10 5.39 -2.79 -2.69
C LEU A 10 4.24 -1.77 -2.58
N VAL A 11 4.00 -1.17 -1.40
CA VAL A 11 2.99 -0.10 -1.28
C VAL A 11 3.33 1.08 -2.21
N ALA A 12 4.59 1.52 -2.21
CA ALA A 12 5.03 2.61 -3.05
C ALA A 12 4.91 2.26 -4.54
N ILE A 13 5.28 1.03 -4.91
CA ILE A 13 5.13 0.52 -6.27
C ILE A 13 3.67 0.52 -6.71
N ILE A 14 2.76 0.01 -5.87
CA ILE A 14 1.31 -0.02 -6.16
C ILE A 14 0.78 1.41 -6.37
N VAL A 15 1.17 2.37 -5.54
CA VAL A 15 0.75 3.78 -5.68
C VAL A 15 1.28 4.39 -6.98
N ILE A 16 2.56 4.19 -7.30
CA ILE A 16 3.17 4.73 -8.53
C ILE A 16 2.48 4.13 -9.77
N ILE A 17 2.33 2.81 -9.81
CA ILE A 17 1.72 2.10 -10.94
C ILE A 17 0.27 2.56 -11.14
N ASN A 18 -0.55 2.58 -10.09
CA ASN A 18 -1.95 3.01 -10.22
C ASN A 18 -2.07 4.48 -10.63
N THR A 19 -1.17 5.36 -10.18
CA THR A 19 -1.18 6.76 -10.60
C THR A 19 -0.82 6.90 -12.10
N LEU A 20 0.16 6.15 -12.58
CA LEU A 20 0.54 6.13 -14.00
C LEU A 20 -0.58 5.53 -14.87
N LEU A 21 -1.18 4.43 -14.42
CA LEU A 21 -2.33 3.82 -15.08
C LEU A 21 -3.52 4.78 -15.10
N GLY A 22 -3.81 5.48 -13.99
CA GLY A 22 -4.84 6.49 -13.93
C GLY A 22 -4.63 7.60 -14.98
N LYS A 23 -3.42 8.16 -15.06
CA LYS A 23 -3.09 9.14 -16.10
C LYS A 23 -3.37 8.63 -17.51
N ALA A 24 -2.92 7.41 -17.82
CA ALA A 24 -3.10 6.81 -19.14
C ALA A 24 -4.58 6.52 -19.46
N ILE A 25 -5.31 5.92 -18.51
CA ILE A 25 -6.71 5.54 -18.66
C ILE A 25 -7.58 6.79 -18.81
N PHE A 26 -7.49 7.74 -17.88
CA PHE A 26 -8.32 8.94 -17.92
C PHE A 26 -7.97 9.84 -19.10
N GLY A 27 -6.68 9.97 -19.45
CA GLY A 27 -6.27 10.70 -20.65
C GLY A 27 -6.81 10.07 -21.93
N SER A 28 -6.79 8.73 -22.04
CA SER A 28 -7.34 8.02 -23.19
C SER A 28 -8.87 8.11 -23.30
N ILE A 29 -9.58 8.11 -22.17
CA ILE A 29 -11.07 8.15 -22.16
C ILE A 29 -11.58 9.56 -22.47
N THR A 30 -10.93 10.59 -21.91
CA THR A 30 -11.36 11.98 -22.05
C THR A 30 -10.80 12.67 -23.29
N GLY A 31 -9.76 12.09 -23.90
CA GLY A 31 -9.01 12.74 -24.98
C GLY A 31 -8.10 13.87 -24.49
N ASP A 32 -7.99 14.06 -23.17
CA ASP A 32 -7.23 15.14 -22.55
C ASP A 32 -6.19 14.57 -21.57
N ALA A 33 -4.91 14.72 -21.93
CA ALA A 33 -3.79 14.27 -21.12
C ALA A 33 -3.66 14.98 -19.75
N THR A 34 -4.29 16.15 -19.60
CA THR A 34 -4.30 16.94 -18.38
C THR A 34 -5.48 16.65 -17.45
N TYR A 35 -6.51 15.93 -17.92
CA TYR A 35 -7.72 15.63 -17.14
C TYR A 35 -7.46 15.04 -15.76
N PHE A 36 -6.51 14.10 -15.66
CA PHE A 36 -6.13 13.45 -14.39
C PHE A 36 -5.50 14.43 -13.37
N GLN A 37 -4.91 15.52 -13.86
CA GLN A 37 -4.31 16.56 -13.03
C GLN A 37 -5.31 17.68 -12.70
N ASP A 38 -6.23 17.96 -13.60
CA ASP A 38 -7.18 19.05 -13.43
C ASP A 38 -8.34 18.68 -12.50
N HIS A 39 -8.68 17.39 -12.45
CA HIS A 39 -9.72 16.89 -11.57
C HIS A 39 -9.11 16.12 -10.39
N SER A 40 -9.67 16.35 -9.21
CA SER A 40 -9.25 15.74 -7.94
C SER A 40 -9.70 14.29 -7.80
N TRP A 41 -10.90 13.98 -8.30
CA TRP A 41 -11.53 12.68 -8.13
C TRP A 41 -10.81 11.50 -8.82
N PRO A 42 -10.19 11.62 -10.02
CA PRO A 42 -9.46 10.52 -10.63
C PRO A 42 -8.26 10.07 -9.79
N MET A 43 -7.54 11.01 -9.19
CA MET A 43 -6.43 10.72 -8.29
C MET A 43 -6.93 10.05 -7.00
N ALA A 44 -8.04 10.53 -6.43
CA ALA A 44 -8.65 9.91 -5.26
C ALA A 44 -9.06 8.45 -5.52
N VAL A 45 -9.65 8.16 -6.68
CA VAL A 45 -9.99 6.79 -7.11
C VAL A 45 -8.75 5.91 -7.16
N MET A 46 -7.65 6.39 -7.75
CA MET A 46 -6.40 5.63 -7.81
C MET A 46 -5.80 5.36 -6.43
N PHE A 47 -5.87 6.32 -5.49
CA PHE A 47 -5.45 6.09 -4.11
C PHE A 47 -6.33 5.07 -3.39
N ILE A 48 -7.64 5.07 -3.59
CA ILE A 48 -8.54 4.06 -3.03
C ILE A 48 -8.17 2.67 -3.55
N ILE A 49 -7.96 2.53 -4.87
CA ILE A 49 -7.54 1.25 -5.48
C ILE A 49 -6.20 0.78 -4.90
N SER A 50 -5.21 1.68 -4.79
CA SER A 50 -3.92 1.38 -4.16
C SER A 50 -4.06 0.97 -2.70
N GLY A 51 -4.96 1.61 -1.96
CA GLY A 51 -5.26 1.29 -0.55
C GLY A 51 -5.84 -0.10 -0.41
N VAL A 52 -6.84 -0.43 -1.23
CA VAL A 52 -7.46 -1.76 -1.26
C VAL A 52 -6.42 -2.83 -1.59
N MET A 53 -5.62 -2.64 -2.64
CA MET A 53 -4.56 -3.56 -3.02
C MET A 53 -3.53 -3.75 -1.90
N SER A 54 -3.06 -2.66 -1.28
CA SER A 54 -2.09 -2.71 -0.17
C SER A 54 -2.66 -3.42 1.06
N TRP A 55 -3.96 -3.24 1.34
CA TRP A 55 -4.61 -3.89 2.46
C TRP A 55 -4.69 -5.41 2.28
N TYR A 56 -5.21 -5.87 1.14
CA TYR A 56 -5.35 -7.30 0.86
C TYR A 56 -4.00 -7.98 0.73
N LEU A 57 -3.06 -7.37 -0.02
CA LEU A 57 -1.73 -7.92 -0.19
C LEU A 57 -0.99 -7.96 1.14
N GLY A 58 -1.05 -6.89 1.93
CA GLY A 58 -0.47 -6.81 3.27
C GLY A 58 -0.98 -7.92 4.19
N LYS A 59 -2.30 -8.11 4.27
CA LYS A 59 -2.92 -9.21 5.04
C LYS A 59 -2.46 -10.59 4.56
N TYR A 60 -2.31 -10.77 3.26
CA TYR A 60 -1.89 -12.05 2.68
C TYR A 60 -0.43 -12.37 3.04
N ILE A 61 0.49 -11.41 2.87
CA ILE A 61 1.92 -11.63 3.08
C ILE A 61 2.37 -11.53 4.54
N ASN A 62 1.67 -10.74 5.37
CA ASN A 62 1.94 -10.64 6.82
C ASN A 62 1.23 -11.72 7.63
N LYS A 63 0.52 -12.65 6.98
CA LYS A 63 -0.14 -13.74 7.69
C LYS A 63 0.93 -14.55 8.46
N PRO A 64 0.80 -14.69 9.79
CA PRO A 64 1.73 -15.50 10.55
C PRO A 64 1.67 -16.94 10.03
N ASP A 65 2.82 -17.54 9.80
CA ASP A 65 2.93 -18.91 9.29
C ASP A 65 2.63 -19.97 10.37
N GLY A 66 2.37 -19.53 11.60
CA GLY A 66 2.01 -20.37 12.74
C GLY A 66 3.17 -21.26 13.19
N LYS A 67 4.38 -21.07 12.67
CA LYS A 67 5.55 -21.85 13.03
C LYS A 67 6.09 -21.36 14.35
N VAL A 68 6.07 -22.24 15.33
CA VAL A 68 6.74 -22.04 16.62
C VAL A 68 8.15 -22.60 16.50
N TYR A 69 9.13 -21.75 16.68
CA TYR A 69 10.55 -22.11 16.69
C TYR A 69 10.95 -22.36 18.14
N ILE A 70 11.81 -23.34 18.39
CA ILE A 70 12.40 -23.57 19.72
C ILE A 70 13.80 -22.98 19.67
N ASP A 71 14.08 -22.06 20.59
CA ASP A 71 15.42 -21.53 20.80
C ASP A 71 16.32 -22.66 21.33
N ALA A 72 17.42 -22.95 20.63
CA ALA A 72 18.29 -24.07 20.95
C ALA A 72 19.11 -23.84 22.23
N GLU A 73 19.29 -22.58 22.66
CA GLU A 73 20.08 -22.22 23.84
C GLU A 73 19.21 -22.16 25.10
N THR A 74 17.98 -21.65 24.99
CA THR A 74 17.09 -21.45 26.16
C THR A 74 15.94 -22.46 26.24
N GLY A 75 15.64 -23.19 25.14
CA GLY A 75 14.48 -24.07 25.05
C GLY A 75 13.14 -23.32 24.94
N GLU A 76 13.15 -21.99 24.83
CA GLU A 76 11.94 -21.19 24.76
C GLU A 76 11.27 -21.26 23.39
N LYS A 77 9.94 -21.15 23.37
CA LYS A 77 9.13 -21.11 22.16
C LYS A 77 9.06 -19.69 21.62
N VAL A 78 9.70 -19.43 20.48
CA VAL A 78 9.70 -18.12 19.81
C VAL A 78 8.85 -18.17 18.54
N MET A 79 7.95 -17.21 18.36
CA MET A 79 7.19 -17.05 17.11
C MET A 79 7.80 -15.95 16.25
N PHE A 80 8.31 -16.32 15.08
CA PHE A 80 8.81 -15.36 14.09
C PHE A 80 7.66 -14.86 13.19
N ASN A 81 7.10 -13.71 13.53
CA ASN A 81 6.14 -13.05 12.65
C ASN A 81 6.87 -12.28 11.54
N LYS A 82 6.63 -12.64 10.27
CA LYS A 82 7.06 -11.85 9.12
C LYS A 82 6.42 -10.47 9.19
N LYS A 83 7.24 -9.42 9.28
CA LYS A 83 6.79 -8.02 9.31
C LYS A 83 7.19 -7.33 8.02
N HIS A 84 6.23 -7.17 7.11
CA HIS A 84 6.39 -6.34 5.91
C HIS A 84 5.81 -4.95 6.18
N SER A 85 6.70 -3.97 6.25
CA SER A 85 6.35 -2.59 6.66
C SER A 85 7.06 -1.55 5.79
N LEU A 86 6.40 -0.43 5.58
CA LEU A 86 6.93 0.77 4.94
C LEU A 86 6.74 1.94 5.90
N PHE A 87 7.77 2.75 6.11
CA PHE A 87 7.82 3.79 7.14
C PHE A 87 7.47 3.25 8.54
N PHE A 88 7.93 2.04 8.85
CA PHE A 88 7.62 1.32 10.10
C PHE A 88 6.13 0.98 10.30
N ILE A 89 5.28 1.26 9.31
CA ILE A 89 3.84 0.94 9.30
C ILE A 89 3.63 -0.35 8.51
N LYS A 90 2.90 -1.31 9.09
CA LYS A 90 2.56 -2.56 8.41
C LYS A 90 1.81 -2.27 7.11
N MET A 91 2.11 -3.05 6.08
CA MET A 91 1.49 -2.92 4.76
C MET A 91 -0.05 -2.84 4.80
N GLU A 92 -0.70 -3.65 5.65
CA GLU A 92 -2.16 -3.65 5.78
C GLU A 92 -2.77 -2.32 6.24
N TYR A 93 -2.03 -1.50 6.99
CA TYR A 93 -2.49 -0.20 7.47
C TYR A 93 -2.35 0.91 6.41
N TRP A 94 -1.59 0.68 5.35
CA TRP A 94 -1.56 1.61 4.22
C TRP A 94 -2.91 1.69 3.49
N GLY A 95 -3.79 0.70 3.64
CA GLY A 95 -5.17 0.75 3.14
C GLY A 95 -5.96 1.96 3.65
N PRO A 96 -6.27 2.03 4.96
CA PRO A 96 -6.97 3.19 5.52
C PRO A 96 -6.19 4.49 5.37
N ILE A 97 -4.85 4.48 5.46
CA ILE A 97 -4.03 5.68 5.24
C ILE A 97 -4.23 6.25 3.84
N LEU A 98 -4.18 5.41 2.80
CA LEU A 98 -4.44 5.83 1.43
C LEU A 98 -5.89 6.26 1.22
N GLY A 99 -6.84 5.68 1.96
CA GLY A 99 -8.23 6.16 2.00
C GLY A 99 -8.36 7.57 2.56
N VAL A 100 -7.66 7.88 3.66
CA VAL A 100 -7.63 9.25 4.22
C VAL A 100 -6.97 10.22 3.22
N ILE A 101 -5.86 9.82 2.59
CA ILE A 101 -5.20 10.63 1.56
C ILE A 101 -6.13 10.89 0.37
N ALA A 102 -6.94 9.91 -0.03
CA ALA A 102 -7.93 10.08 -1.08
C ALA A 102 -8.99 11.13 -0.70
N ILE A 103 -9.52 11.08 0.53
CA ILE A 103 -10.48 12.08 1.03
C ILE A 103 -9.85 13.47 1.07
N VAL A 104 -8.63 13.60 1.60
CA VAL A 104 -7.90 14.88 1.61
C VAL A 104 -7.72 15.41 0.19
N THR A 105 -7.37 14.54 -0.76
CA THR A 105 -7.21 14.90 -2.18
C THR A 105 -8.51 15.42 -2.79
N LEU A 106 -9.67 14.87 -2.40
CA LEU A 106 -10.98 15.35 -2.87
C LEU A 106 -11.36 16.74 -2.34
N ILE A 107 -10.87 17.11 -1.15
CA ILE A 107 -11.24 18.38 -0.49
C ILE A 107 -10.28 19.50 -0.86
N THR A 108 -8.99 19.18 -1.04
CA THR A 108 -7.91 20.18 -1.18
C THR A 108 -7.63 20.62 -2.61
N ARG A 109 -8.14 19.88 -3.60
CA ARG A 109 -7.87 20.07 -5.01
C ARG A 109 -9.19 20.11 -5.76
#